data_AF-A0A935WPN2-F1
#
_entry.id   AF-A0A935WPN2-F1
#
_cell.length_a   1.000
_cell.length_b   1.000
_cell.length_c   1.000
_cell.angle_alpha   90.00
_cell.angle_beta   90.00
_cell.angle_gamma   90.00
#
_symmetry.space_group_name_H-M   'P 1'
#
loop_
_entity.id
_entity.type
_entity.pdbx_description
1 polymer ?
#
loop_
_entity_poly.entity_id
_entity_poly.type
_entity_poly.pdbx_seq_one_letter_code
_entity_poly.pdbx_strand_id
1 'polypeptide(L)'
;MRRLIGFLMPALLLAASSSLSAQEATARTPQGAAAVSAEQSESGVRLTIAVSGAEPQVFDGVGDGLVPMRAGNRSAPVIAFDIDRDGIDEIFIRTSSQQRGVLIVFRWNTAANEYAPVTFAEDTGSPKPYLIVHLSQPVSVNGTTVEANHDSTDGGRKRLRVFRYRWNGNGFEQSTDH
;
A
#
# COMPACT_ATOMS: atom_id res chain seq x y z
N MET A 1 -46.92 -25.81 51.20
CA MET A 1 -45.82 -26.21 50.29
C MET A 1 -45.71 -25.16 49.19
N ARG A 2 -44.70 -24.28 49.24
CA ARG A 2 -44.51 -23.16 48.29
C ARG A 2 -43.67 -23.61 47.09
N ARG A 3 -44.16 -23.32 45.88
CA ARG A 3 -43.49 -23.57 44.59
C ARG A 3 -42.45 -22.47 44.32
N LEU A 4 -41.23 -22.83 43.93
CA LEU A 4 -40.27 -21.93 43.29
C LEU A 4 -40.23 -22.23 41.79
N ILE A 5 -40.50 -21.21 40.98
CA ILE A 5 -40.31 -21.21 39.52
C ILE A 5 -39.01 -20.45 39.27
N GLY A 6 -37.99 -21.15 38.77
CA GLY A 6 -36.73 -20.55 38.35
C GLY A 6 -36.82 -20.13 36.88
N PHE A 7 -36.69 -18.83 36.62
CA PHE A 7 -36.51 -18.29 35.27
C PHE A 7 -35.02 -18.40 34.89
N LEU A 8 -34.74 -19.16 33.83
CA LEU A 8 -33.44 -19.21 33.18
C LEU A 8 -33.47 -18.19 32.02
N MET A 9 -32.66 -17.14 32.09
CA MET A 9 -32.47 -16.20 30.98
C MET A 9 -31.16 -16.57 30.25
N PRO A 10 -31.19 -16.82 28.92
CA PRO A 10 -29.97 -16.96 28.15
C PRO A 10 -29.45 -15.56 27.78
N ALA A 11 -28.25 -15.23 28.26
CA ALA A 11 -27.53 -14.05 27.81
C ALA A 11 -26.97 -14.29 26.40
N LEU A 12 -27.58 -13.64 25.40
CA LEU A 12 -27.10 -13.59 24.02
C LEU A 12 -25.88 -12.65 23.97
N LEU A 13 -24.67 -13.20 23.81
CA LEU A 13 -23.50 -12.37 23.46
C LEU A 13 -23.59 -12.00 21.98
N LEU A 14 -23.87 -10.72 21.68
CA LEU A 14 -23.57 -10.14 20.37
C LEU A 14 -22.05 -9.96 20.26
N ALA A 15 -21.41 -10.72 19.38
CA ALA A 15 -20.06 -10.43 18.94
C ALA A 15 -20.11 -9.16 18.06
N ALA A 16 -19.56 -8.06 18.55
CA ALA A 16 -19.31 -6.88 17.73
C ALA A 16 -18.15 -7.21 16.77
N SER A 17 -18.45 -7.37 15.49
CA SER A 17 -17.44 -7.42 14.44
C SER A 17 -16.73 -6.07 14.40
N SER A 18 -15.54 -5.98 14.99
CA SER A 18 -14.63 -4.85 14.81
C SER A 18 -14.19 -4.85 13.35
N SER A 19 -14.86 -4.08 12.51
CA SER A 19 -14.38 -3.76 11.17
C SER A 19 -13.04 -3.03 11.34
N LEU A 20 -11.98 -3.63 10.78
CA LEU A 20 -10.71 -2.92 10.57
C LEU A 20 -11.03 -1.64 9.80
N SER A 21 -10.77 -0.48 10.41
CA SER A 21 -11.06 0.82 9.80
C SER A 21 -10.23 0.98 8.53
N ALA A 22 -10.92 1.34 7.43
CA ALA A 22 -10.27 1.71 6.18
C ALA A 22 -9.18 2.77 6.42
N GLN A 23 -8.09 2.66 5.66
CA GLN A 23 -6.99 3.61 5.65
C GLN A 23 -7.18 4.58 4.52
N GLU A 24 -7.18 5.87 4.82
CA GLU A 24 -7.54 6.92 3.86
C GLU A 24 -6.35 7.81 3.52
N ALA A 25 -6.32 8.28 2.28
CA ALA A 25 -5.45 9.34 1.81
C ALA A 25 -6.19 10.22 0.79
N THR A 26 -5.65 11.40 0.52
CA THR A 26 -6.14 12.28 -0.55
C THR A 26 -4.99 12.61 -1.47
N ALA A 27 -5.17 12.36 -2.76
CA ALA A 27 -4.19 12.63 -3.81
C ALA A 27 -4.63 13.82 -4.67
N ARG A 28 -3.70 14.70 -5.03
CA ARG A 28 -3.93 15.76 -6.02
C ARG A 28 -3.94 15.16 -7.43
N THR A 29 -4.89 15.61 -8.25
CA THR A 29 -5.00 15.23 -9.66
C THR A 29 -5.19 16.48 -10.52
N PRO A 30 -5.03 16.39 -11.86
CA PRO A 30 -5.33 17.51 -12.75
C PRO A 30 -6.78 18.03 -12.63
N GLN A 31 -7.71 17.19 -12.19
CA GLN A 31 -9.14 17.50 -12.02
C GLN A 31 -9.49 17.94 -10.59
N GLY A 32 -8.52 18.04 -9.69
CA GLY A 32 -8.72 18.43 -8.29
C GLY A 32 -8.12 17.42 -7.32
N ALA A 33 -8.98 16.66 -6.65
CA ALA A 33 -8.56 15.68 -5.65
C ALA A 33 -9.18 14.30 -5.94
N ALA A 34 -8.42 13.25 -5.61
CA ALA A 34 -8.87 11.88 -5.55
C ALA A 34 -8.92 11.42 -4.09
N ALA A 35 -10.03 10.82 -3.70
CA ALA A 35 -10.16 10.10 -2.43
C ALA A 35 -9.58 8.70 -2.61
N VAL A 36 -8.68 8.29 -1.71
CA VAL A 36 -8.03 6.99 -1.74
C VAL A 36 -8.36 6.27 -0.44
N SER A 37 -8.88 5.05 -0.54
CA SER A 37 -9.13 4.19 0.62
C SER A 37 -8.55 2.80 0.41
N ALA A 38 -7.99 2.22 1.46
CA ALA A 38 -7.60 0.81 1.46
C ALA A 38 -8.14 0.09 2.69
N GLU A 39 -8.75 -1.07 2.47
CA GLU A 39 -9.40 -1.85 3.52
C GLU A 39 -9.15 -3.35 3.33
N GLN A 40 -9.35 -4.09 4.41
CA GLN A 40 -9.31 -5.56 4.35
C GLN A 40 -10.63 -6.07 3.74
N SER A 41 -10.51 -6.93 2.73
CA SER A 41 -11.60 -7.65 2.08
C SER A 41 -11.37 -9.17 2.18
N GLU A 42 -12.33 -9.96 1.67
CA GLU A 42 -12.24 -11.42 1.61
C GLU A 42 -11.07 -11.91 0.73
N SER A 43 -10.70 -11.14 -0.29
CA SER A 43 -9.64 -11.47 -1.25
C SER A 43 -8.28 -10.87 -0.90
N GLY A 44 -8.16 -10.24 0.27
CA GLY A 44 -6.94 -9.54 0.71
C GLY A 44 -7.20 -8.05 0.91
N VAL A 45 -6.30 -7.19 0.48
CA VAL A 45 -6.47 -5.73 0.54
C VAL A 45 -7.18 -5.24 -0.70
N ARG A 46 -8.26 -4.49 -0.50
CA ARG A 46 -8.94 -3.70 -1.53
C ARG A 46 -8.46 -2.26 -1.47
N LEU A 47 -7.97 -1.72 -2.59
CA LEU A 47 -7.71 -0.30 -2.77
C LEU A 47 -8.80 0.29 -3.66
N THR A 48 -9.35 1.45 -3.28
CA THR A 48 -10.29 2.22 -4.08
C THR A 48 -9.76 3.64 -4.27
N ILE A 49 -9.80 4.12 -5.51
CA ILE A 49 -9.40 5.47 -5.90
C ILE A 49 -10.58 6.14 -6.59
N ALA A 50 -11.17 7.14 -5.95
CA ALA A 50 -12.32 7.88 -6.45
C ALA A 50 -11.90 9.29 -6.87
N VAL A 51 -12.01 9.57 -8.17
CA VAL A 51 -11.78 10.90 -8.75
C VAL A 51 -13.13 11.53 -9.03
N SER A 52 -13.31 12.81 -8.69
CA SER A 52 -14.58 13.50 -8.90
C SER A 52 -14.99 13.46 -10.38
N GLY A 53 -16.20 12.98 -10.66
CA GLY A 53 -16.76 12.91 -12.02
C GLY A 53 -16.33 11.67 -12.83
N ALA A 54 -15.65 10.70 -12.21
CA ALA A 54 -15.31 9.41 -12.81
C ALA A 54 -15.81 8.26 -11.94
N GLU A 55 -15.96 7.08 -12.55
CA GLU A 55 -16.21 5.84 -11.80
C GLU A 55 -15.01 5.50 -10.91
N PRO A 56 -15.20 5.05 -9.66
CA PRO A 56 -14.10 4.65 -8.79
C PRO A 56 -13.31 3.48 -9.37
N GLN A 57 -11.98 3.59 -9.33
CA GLN A 57 -11.08 2.48 -9.66
C GLN A 57 -10.93 1.58 -8.45
N VAL A 58 -11.16 0.28 -8.62
CA VAL A 58 -11.07 -0.72 -7.56
C VAL A 58 -10.00 -1.75 -7.91
N PHE A 59 -9.04 -1.91 -7.01
CA PHE A 59 -7.97 -2.91 -7.09
C PHE A 59 -8.14 -3.90 -5.93
N ASP A 60 -8.64 -5.09 -6.24
CA ASP A 60 -8.78 -6.18 -5.28
C ASP A 60 -7.52 -7.05 -5.22
N GLY A 61 -7.21 -7.59 -4.05
CA GLY A 61 -6.09 -8.52 -3.87
C GLY A 61 -4.71 -7.86 -4.01
N VAL A 62 -4.58 -6.59 -3.62
CA VAL A 62 -3.31 -5.82 -3.64
C VAL A 62 -2.27 -6.37 -2.63
N GLY A 63 -2.66 -7.38 -1.85
CA GLY A 63 -1.87 -8.14 -0.91
C GLY A 63 -2.78 -8.76 0.14
N ASP A 64 -2.21 -9.40 1.16
CA ASP A 64 -2.92 -10.10 2.22
C ASP A 64 -3.34 -9.16 3.36
N GLY A 65 -2.59 -8.08 3.60
CA GLY A 65 -2.83 -7.12 4.69
C GLY A 65 -2.05 -5.82 4.54
N LEU A 66 -2.49 -4.77 5.23
CA LEU A 66 -1.90 -3.44 5.17
C LEU A 66 -0.64 -3.33 6.05
N VAL A 67 0.44 -2.78 5.49
CA VAL A 67 1.73 -2.63 6.18
C VAL A 67 2.17 -1.17 6.12
N PRO A 68 2.46 -0.49 7.25
CA PRO A 68 2.88 0.91 7.21
C PRO A 68 4.17 1.14 6.43
N MET A 69 4.23 2.28 5.74
CA MET A 69 5.45 2.87 5.21
C MET A 69 5.65 4.28 5.77
N ARG A 70 6.76 4.94 5.42
CA ARG A 70 7.07 6.30 5.85
C ARG A 70 7.26 7.24 4.65
N ALA A 71 6.75 8.45 4.75
CA ALA A 71 7.05 9.55 3.81
C ALA A 71 7.12 10.86 4.58
N GLY A 72 8.34 11.37 4.79
CA GLY A 72 8.58 12.45 5.75
C GLY A 72 8.12 12.06 7.16
N ASN A 73 7.29 12.90 7.77
CA ASN A 73 6.73 12.66 9.11
C ASN A 73 5.44 11.81 9.12
N ARG A 74 4.97 11.37 7.94
CA ARG A 74 3.76 10.55 7.82
C ARG A 74 4.12 9.07 7.89
N SER A 75 3.33 8.30 8.62
CA SER A 75 3.39 6.83 8.58
C SER A 75 1.99 6.25 8.45
N ALA A 76 1.77 5.59 7.32
CA ALA A 76 0.50 4.96 6.95
C ALA A 76 0.78 3.87 5.92
N PRO A 77 -0.11 2.89 5.74
CA PRO A 77 0.03 1.88 4.70
C PRO A 77 -0.37 2.40 3.31
N VAL A 78 -1.08 3.54 3.24
CA VAL A 78 -1.38 4.27 2.01
C VAL A 78 -0.90 5.72 2.17
N ILE A 79 -0.19 6.23 1.18
CA ILE A 79 0.33 7.60 1.18
C ILE A 79 0.17 8.19 -0.22
N ALA A 80 -0.39 9.40 -0.32
CA ALA A 80 -0.30 10.22 -1.51
C ALA A 80 0.88 11.20 -1.41
N PHE A 81 1.74 11.23 -2.43
CA PHE A 81 2.94 12.07 -2.48
C PHE A 81 3.37 12.34 -3.92
N ASP A 82 3.43 13.61 -4.29
CA ASP A 82 3.99 14.14 -5.54
C ASP A 82 5.52 13.98 -5.55
N ILE A 83 5.96 12.89 -6.19
CA ILE A 83 7.35 12.45 -6.13
C ILE A 83 8.26 13.27 -7.04
N ASP A 84 7.75 13.74 -8.17
CA ASP A 84 8.51 14.45 -9.20
C ASP A 84 8.19 15.96 -9.30
N ARG A 85 7.31 16.45 -8.42
CA ARG A 85 6.96 17.86 -8.25
C ARG A 85 6.21 18.43 -9.44
N ASP A 86 5.42 17.61 -10.13
CA ASP A 86 4.55 18.04 -11.22
C ASP A 86 3.18 18.57 -10.72
N GLY A 87 2.91 18.46 -9.41
CA GLY A 87 1.68 18.91 -8.77
C GLY A 87 0.59 17.85 -8.71
N ILE A 88 0.84 16.65 -9.22
CA ILE A 88 -0.02 15.47 -9.17
C ILE A 88 0.61 14.49 -8.17
N ASP A 89 -0.19 13.91 -7.28
CA ASP A 89 0.36 12.96 -6.31
C ASP A 89 0.35 11.52 -6.87
N GLU A 90 1.47 10.81 -6.72
CA GLU A 90 1.50 9.34 -6.78
C GLU A 90 0.88 8.75 -5.52
N ILE A 91 0.23 7.60 -5.67
CA ILE A 91 -0.37 6.85 -4.57
C ILE A 91 0.50 5.64 -4.28
N PHE A 92 1.12 5.64 -3.11
CA PHE A 92 1.88 4.51 -2.59
C PHE A 92 0.98 3.67 -1.71
N ILE A 93 0.95 2.36 -1.93
CA ILE A 93 0.36 1.39 -1.00
C ILE A 93 1.37 0.30 -0.68
N ARG A 94 1.48 -0.03 0.61
CA ARG A 94 2.30 -1.12 1.08
C ARG A 94 1.44 -2.18 1.75
N THR A 95 1.59 -3.41 1.28
CA THR A 95 0.87 -4.59 1.76
C THR A 95 1.85 -5.70 2.15
N SER A 96 1.33 -6.79 2.72
CA SER A 96 2.04 -8.05 2.89
C SER A 96 1.59 -9.06 1.84
N SER A 97 2.45 -9.98 1.41
CA SER A 97 2.08 -11.17 0.65
C SER A 97 3.03 -12.31 0.96
N GLN A 98 2.52 -13.48 1.38
CA GLN A 98 3.33 -14.70 1.59
C GLN A 98 4.64 -14.45 2.37
N GLN A 99 4.54 -13.80 3.54
CA GLN A 99 5.67 -13.40 4.43
C GLN A 99 6.61 -12.31 3.88
N ARG A 100 6.28 -11.68 2.76
CA ARG A 100 7.02 -10.55 2.18
C ARG A 100 6.20 -9.28 2.28
N GLY A 101 6.85 -8.13 2.20
CA GLY A 101 6.18 -6.87 1.92
C GLY A 101 6.07 -6.66 0.41
N VAL A 102 5.03 -5.97 -0.02
CA VAL A 102 4.83 -5.54 -1.40
C VAL A 102 4.55 -4.05 -1.38
N LEU A 103 5.26 -3.29 -2.19
CA LEU A 103 4.99 -1.87 -2.44
C LEU A 103 4.45 -1.74 -3.86
N ILE A 104 3.30 -1.09 -4.01
CA ILE A 104 2.73 -0.70 -5.30
C ILE A 104 2.63 0.81 -5.30
N VAL A 105 2.95 1.41 -6.44
CA VAL A 105 2.83 2.86 -6.64
C VAL A 105 1.96 3.08 -7.87
N PHE A 106 0.96 3.94 -7.74
CA PHE A 106 0.09 4.33 -8.83
C PHE A 106 0.39 5.77 -9.23
N ARG A 107 0.48 6.00 -10.53
CA ARG A 107 0.66 7.32 -11.14
C ARG A 107 -0.59 7.69 -11.93
N TRP A 108 -0.89 8.98 -11.99
CA TRP A 108 -1.89 9.50 -12.90
C TRP A 108 -1.49 9.29 -14.37
N ASN A 109 -2.32 8.58 -15.13
CA ASN A 109 -2.24 8.46 -16.57
C ASN A 109 -3.14 9.52 -17.22
N THR A 110 -2.52 10.58 -17.75
CA THR A 110 -3.23 11.69 -18.39
C THR A 110 -4.00 11.28 -19.64
N ALA A 111 -3.54 10.28 -20.38
CA ALA A 111 -4.22 9.83 -21.60
C ALA A 111 -5.53 9.10 -21.29
N ALA A 112 -5.55 8.33 -20.20
CA ALA A 112 -6.71 7.55 -19.78
C ALA A 112 -7.56 8.23 -18.69
N ASN A 113 -7.06 9.33 -18.10
CA ASN A 113 -7.67 10.00 -16.94
C ASN A 113 -7.93 9.06 -15.76
N GLU A 114 -6.96 8.19 -15.47
CA GLU A 114 -7.05 7.18 -14.41
C GLU A 114 -5.69 6.97 -13.74
N TYR A 115 -5.65 6.22 -12.64
CA TYR A 115 -4.41 5.85 -11.97
C TYR A 115 -3.95 4.48 -12.47
N ALA A 116 -2.68 4.38 -12.86
CA ALA A 116 -2.08 3.14 -13.33
C ALA A 116 -0.88 2.75 -12.46
N PRO A 117 -0.67 1.45 -12.18
CA PRO A 117 0.50 1.01 -11.44
C PRO A 117 1.77 1.32 -12.24
N VAL A 118 2.79 1.84 -11.55
CA VAL A 118 4.10 2.11 -12.15
C VAL A 118 4.98 0.89 -12.06
N THR A 119 5.96 0.86 -12.95
CA THR A 119 6.89 -0.25 -13.05
C THR A 119 8.13 -0.01 -12.20
N PHE A 120 8.58 -1.04 -11.49
CA PHE A 120 9.90 -1.13 -10.86
C PHE A 120 10.82 -1.97 -11.76
N ALA A 121 11.92 -1.37 -12.20
CA ALA A 121 13.01 -2.03 -12.88
C ALA A 121 14.12 -2.40 -11.88
N GLU A 122 14.43 -3.70 -11.79
CA GLU A 122 15.54 -4.25 -11.01
C GLU A 122 16.71 -4.57 -11.96
N ASP A 123 17.95 -4.43 -11.50
CA ASP A 123 19.17 -4.60 -12.33
C ASP A 123 19.22 -5.93 -13.09
N THR A 124 18.63 -6.98 -12.52
CA THR A 124 18.72 -8.37 -13.03
C THR A 124 17.35 -8.98 -13.34
N GLY A 125 16.27 -8.19 -13.34
CA GLY A 125 14.90 -8.69 -13.36
C GLY A 125 14.05 -8.13 -14.49
N SER A 126 13.00 -8.87 -14.86
CA SER A 126 11.92 -8.29 -15.66
C SER A 126 11.23 -7.20 -14.85
N PRO A 127 10.92 -6.04 -15.46
CA PRO A 127 10.19 -4.99 -14.77
C PRO A 127 8.82 -5.47 -14.24
N LYS A 128 8.42 -5.03 -13.05
CA LYS A 128 7.18 -5.47 -12.38
C LYS A 128 6.35 -4.27 -11.92
N PRO A 129 5.01 -4.39 -11.86
CA PRO A 129 4.14 -3.32 -11.36
C PRO A 129 4.14 -3.21 -9.82
N TYR A 130 5.15 -3.78 -9.16
CA TYR A 130 5.30 -3.79 -7.70
C TYR A 130 6.76 -4.03 -7.34
N LEU A 131 7.11 -3.66 -6.11
CA LEU A 131 8.41 -3.93 -5.50
C LEU A 131 8.23 -4.91 -4.34
N ILE A 132 9.00 -6.01 -4.35
CA ILE A 132 9.06 -6.94 -3.22
C ILE A 132 10.05 -6.42 -2.20
N VAL A 133 9.61 -6.21 -0.97
CA VAL A 133 10.41 -5.67 0.13
C VAL A 133 10.37 -6.59 1.34
N HIS A 134 11.27 -6.40 2.28
CA HIS A 134 11.23 -7.12 3.55
C HIS A 134 10.01 -6.68 4.36
N LEU A 135 9.26 -7.65 4.90
CA LEU A 135 7.97 -7.37 5.56
C LEU A 135 8.12 -6.52 6.83
N SER A 136 9.05 -6.89 7.72
CA SER A 136 9.18 -6.24 9.04
C SER A 136 10.08 -5.01 9.06
N GLN A 137 10.71 -4.65 7.94
CA GLN A 137 11.61 -3.49 7.87
C GLN A 137 10.86 -2.28 7.32
N PRO A 138 11.26 -1.05 7.64
CA PRO A 138 10.62 0.12 7.08
C PRO A 138 10.88 0.22 5.57
N VAL A 139 9.88 0.74 4.87
CA VAL A 139 10.02 1.35 3.54
C VAL A 139 9.84 2.84 3.73
N SER A 140 10.74 3.64 3.14
CA SER A 140 10.67 5.10 3.20
C SER A 140 10.71 5.73 1.83
N VAL A 141 9.81 6.69 1.60
CA VAL A 141 9.81 7.58 0.44
C VAL A 141 10.46 8.90 0.85
N ASN A 142 11.54 9.29 0.17
CA ASN A 142 12.28 10.52 0.45
C ASN A 142 12.66 11.23 -0.86
N GLY A 143 12.01 12.36 -1.12
CA GLY A 143 12.15 13.06 -2.41
C GLY A 143 11.81 12.12 -3.56
N THR A 144 12.69 12.05 -4.56
CA THR A 144 12.52 11.19 -5.75
C THR A 144 12.90 9.73 -5.54
N THR A 145 13.10 9.29 -4.29
CA THR A 145 13.71 7.99 -3.99
C THR A 145 12.86 7.18 -3.03
N VAL A 146 12.67 5.90 -3.33
CA VAL A 146 12.16 4.88 -2.41
C VAL A 146 13.35 4.10 -1.86
N GLU A 147 13.48 4.04 -0.55
CA GLU A 147 14.45 3.19 0.15
C GLU A 147 13.71 2.03 0.81
N ALA A 148 14.16 0.80 0.49
CA ALA A 148 13.55 -0.42 0.97
C ALA A 148 14.62 -1.44 1.37
N ASN A 149 14.32 -2.24 2.38
CA ASN A 149 15.16 -3.37 2.77
C ASN A 149 14.73 -4.62 2.01
N HIS A 150 15.70 -5.41 1.55
CA HIS A 150 15.47 -6.68 0.85
C HIS A 150 16.25 -7.80 1.52
N ASP A 151 15.66 -8.99 1.51
CA ASP A 151 16.37 -10.23 1.80
C ASP A 151 17.34 -10.54 0.67
N SER A 152 18.63 -10.59 0.99
CA SER A 152 19.69 -11.01 0.08
C SER A 152 20.38 -12.25 0.64
N THR A 153 20.84 -13.13 -0.26
CA THR A 153 21.70 -14.25 0.11
C THR A 153 23.05 -14.04 -0.53
N ASP A 154 24.07 -13.83 0.31
CA ASP A 154 25.45 -13.60 -0.12
C ASP A 154 26.32 -14.73 0.43
N GLY A 155 26.82 -15.61 -0.46
CA GLY A 155 27.61 -16.79 -0.07
C GLY A 155 26.89 -17.74 0.90
N GLY A 156 25.56 -17.86 0.80
CA GLY A 156 24.75 -18.74 1.66
C GLY A 156 24.32 -18.13 3.00
N ARG A 157 24.70 -16.89 3.31
CA ARG A 157 24.22 -16.17 4.49
C ARG A 157 23.10 -15.21 4.10
N LYS A 158 21.96 -15.31 4.80
CA LYS A 158 20.88 -14.32 4.69
C LYS A 158 21.34 -13.00 5.29
N ARG A 159 21.18 -11.91 4.54
CA ARG A 159 21.49 -10.55 4.96
C ARG A 159 20.38 -9.61 4.50
N LEU A 160 20.10 -8.61 5.32
CA LEU A 160 19.32 -7.46 4.90
C LEU A 160 20.22 -6.51 4.12
N ARG A 161 19.78 -6.09 2.95
CA ARG A 161 20.42 -5.02 2.18
C ARG A 161 19.40 -3.92 1.93
N VAL A 162 19.88 -2.68 2.03
CA VAL A 162 19.09 -1.50 1.69
C VAL A 162 19.26 -1.23 0.20
N PHE A 163 18.15 -1.18 -0.53
CA PHE A 163 18.10 -0.81 -1.93
C PHE A 163 17.40 0.54 -2.06
N ARG A 164 17.88 1.33 -3.01
CA ARG A 164 17.30 2.64 -3.34
C ARG A 164 16.79 2.58 -4.76
N TYR A 165 15.59 3.09 -4.95
CA TYR A 165 14.91 3.12 -6.24
C TYR A 165 14.60 4.58 -6.55
N ARG A 166 15.15 5.09 -7.65
CA ARG A 166 14.99 6.47 -8.07
C ARG A 166 13.89 6.59 -9.11
N TRP A 167 13.04 7.59 -8.96
CA TRP A 167 12.07 7.96 -9.97
C TRP A 167 12.76 8.43 -11.25
N ASN A 168 12.35 7.89 -12.39
CA ASN A 168 12.91 8.21 -13.70
C ASN A 168 11.91 8.94 -14.63
N GLY A 169 10.78 9.41 -14.10
CA GLY A 169 9.71 10.07 -14.86
C GLY A 169 8.59 9.14 -15.32
N ASN A 170 8.81 7.81 -15.31
CA ASN A 170 7.81 6.81 -15.68
C ASN A 170 7.61 5.70 -14.65
N GLY A 171 8.61 5.45 -13.84
CA GLY A 171 8.58 4.47 -12.77
C GLY A 171 9.85 4.56 -11.94
N PHE A 172 10.27 3.43 -11.40
CA PHE A 172 11.40 3.35 -10.50
C PHE A 172 12.49 2.46 -11.07
N GLU A 173 13.73 2.94 -10.99
CA GLU A 173 14.92 2.19 -11.35
C GLU A 173 15.82 2.06 -10.13
N GLN A 174 16.40 0.88 -9.93
CA GLN A 174 17.34 0.66 -8.85
C GLN A 174 18.58 1.56 -9.05
N SER A 175 18.91 2.36 -8.03
CA SER A 175 20.12 3.17 -8.01
C SER A 175 21.26 2.38 -7.39
N THR A 176 22.43 2.45 -8.02
CA THR A 176 23.69 1.89 -7.52
C THR A 176 24.45 2.85 -6.61
N ASP A 177 23.92 4.05 -6.38
CA ASP A 177 24.56 5.07 -5.53
C ASP A 177 24.44 4.65 -4.06
N HIS A 178 25.58 4.26 -3.47
CA HIS A 178 25.72 3.87 -2.07
C HIS A 178 25.84 5.08 -1.14
#